data_AF-A0A0A1WX05-F1
#
_entry.id   AF-A0A0A1WX05-F1
#
_cell.length_a   1.000
_cell.length_b   1.000
_cell.length_c   1.000
_cell.angle_alpha   90.00
_cell.angle_beta   90.00
_cell.angle_gamma   90.00
#
_symmetry.space_group_name_H-M   'P 1'
#
loop_
_entity.id
_entity.type
_entity.pdbx_description
1 polymer ?
#
loop_
_entity_poly.entity_id
_entity_poly.type
_entity_poly.pdbx_seq_one_letter_code
_entity_poly.pdbx_strand_id
1 'polypeptide(L)'
;MTAGRWLITLATIFSTQLLPTAGFQTSQAANPELQEFIQRVERLVLNTTDRALIITRNVYLNLSKEMPPTLLEATNQTMQNYMAQVQDALDGTSYTNFTLKRRLLRQFKVNNLQIELLRRQLEPLQPEFNFQLISDEFYKSEKNVTEFDNLYLSFMSEFAAASQQLWDRLSEPTVEEQQELLELLDEISKEQQLREKDKLYDEFIAMYLFKIEENEQEAKELY
;
A
#
# COMPACT_ATOMS: atom_id res chain seq x y z
N MET A 1 -56.30 -33.68 -35.35
CA MET A 1 -55.77 -32.32 -35.09
C MET A 1 -54.44 -32.46 -34.40
N THR A 2 -53.42 -31.91 -35.05
CA THR A 2 -51.99 -31.96 -34.76
C THR A 2 -51.58 -30.97 -33.67
N ALA A 3 -50.68 -31.40 -32.79
CA ALA A 3 -49.58 -30.63 -32.16
C ALA A 3 -49.13 -31.46 -30.94
N GLY A 4 -47.86 -31.71 -30.65
CA GLY A 4 -46.63 -31.13 -31.15
C GLY A 4 -45.56 -31.51 -30.13
N ARG A 5 -44.51 -32.16 -30.63
CA ARG A 5 -43.17 -32.32 -30.05
C ARG A 5 -42.83 -31.40 -28.88
N TRP A 6 -42.36 -31.94 -27.75
CA TRP A 6 -41.25 -31.39 -26.95
C TRP A 6 -40.62 -32.58 -26.20
N LEU A 7 -39.51 -33.13 -26.69
CA LEU A 7 -38.11 -32.74 -26.46
C LEU A 7 -37.47 -33.61 -25.36
N ILE A 8 -36.67 -34.56 -25.86
CA ILE A 8 -35.61 -35.27 -25.15
C ILE A 8 -34.75 -34.24 -24.42
N THR A 9 -34.65 -34.35 -23.10
CA THR A 9 -33.54 -33.74 -22.35
C THR A 9 -32.67 -34.87 -21.82
N LEU A 10 -31.63 -35.17 -22.59
CA LEU A 10 -30.36 -35.69 -22.09
C LEU A 10 -29.77 -34.63 -21.16
N ALA A 11 -29.48 -34.99 -19.92
CA ALA A 11 -28.33 -34.48 -19.20
C ALA A 11 -28.09 -35.40 -18.00
N THR A 12 -27.30 -36.43 -18.27
CA THR A 12 -26.21 -36.94 -17.44
C THR A 12 -26.25 -36.50 -15.97
N ILE A 13 -26.56 -37.47 -15.13
CA ILE A 13 -26.22 -37.49 -13.71
C ILE A 13 -24.68 -37.46 -13.65
N PHE A 14 -24.10 -36.27 -13.60
CA PHE A 14 -22.86 -36.06 -12.88
C PHE A 14 -23.25 -35.34 -11.60
N SER A 15 -23.21 -36.09 -10.51
CA SER A 15 -23.01 -35.56 -9.17
C SER A 15 -21.64 -34.88 -9.13
N THR A 16 -21.49 -33.75 -9.81
CA THR A 16 -20.55 -32.74 -9.34
C THR A 16 -21.22 -32.14 -8.13
N GLN A 17 -20.75 -32.57 -6.96
CA GLN A 17 -20.69 -31.68 -5.81
C GLN A 17 -20.19 -30.35 -6.38
N LEU A 18 -21.06 -29.35 -6.41
CA LEU A 18 -20.64 -27.97 -6.33
C LEU A 18 -19.85 -27.91 -5.03
N LEU A 19 -18.56 -28.19 -5.13
CA LEU A 19 -17.57 -27.64 -4.25
C LEU A 19 -17.99 -26.17 -4.13
N PRO A 20 -18.37 -25.67 -2.95
CA PRO A 20 -18.14 -24.26 -2.75
C PRO A 20 -16.67 -24.09 -3.15
N THR A 21 -16.39 -23.21 -4.10
CA THR A 21 -15.08 -22.57 -4.15
C THR A 21 -14.95 -21.86 -2.83
N ALA A 22 -14.62 -22.65 -1.81
CA ALA A 22 -14.02 -22.22 -0.59
C ALA A 22 -12.91 -21.33 -1.10
N GLY A 23 -13.09 -20.03 -0.88
CA GLY A 23 -11.99 -19.11 -0.98
C GLY A 23 -10.83 -19.75 -0.23
N PHE A 24 -9.62 -19.50 -0.70
CA PHE A 24 -8.44 -19.72 0.11
C PHE A 24 -8.61 -18.93 1.42
N GLN A 25 -9.30 -19.53 2.39
CA GLN A 25 -8.81 -19.64 3.74
C GLN A 25 -7.55 -20.47 3.56
N THR A 26 -6.45 -19.79 3.23
CA THR A 26 -5.17 -20.23 3.76
C THR A 26 -5.43 -20.51 5.23
N SER A 27 -5.11 -21.71 5.67
CA SER A 27 -5.31 -22.21 7.01
C SER A 27 -4.48 -21.39 8.00
N GLN A 28 -4.85 -20.12 8.25
CA GLN A 28 -4.32 -19.26 9.29
C GLN A 28 -4.91 -19.69 10.64
N ALA A 29 -4.69 -20.94 11.02
CA ALA A 29 -4.99 -21.40 12.38
C ALA A 29 -4.13 -22.63 12.70
N ALA A 30 -2.90 -22.40 13.17
CA ALA A 30 -2.19 -23.34 14.07
C ALA A 30 -0.95 -22.72 14.73
N ASN A 31 -0.21 -21.84 14.06
CA ASN A 31 1.08 -21.36 14.56
C ASN A 31 0.97 -19.96 15.22
N PRO A 32 1.19 -19.84 16.55
CA PRO A 32 1.10 -18.57 17.27
C PRO A 32 2.21 -17.58 16.91
N GLU A 33 3.41 -18.05 16.56
CA GLU A 33 4.53 -17.20 16.15
C GLU A 33 4.22 -16.45 14.84
N LEU A 34 3.60 -17.14 13.88
CA LEU A 34 3.19 -16.54 12.61
C LEU A 34 2.08 -15.50 12.80
N GLN A 35 1.10 -15.78 13.66
CA GLN A 35 0.04 -14.80 13.97
C GLN A 35 0.61 -13.56 14.64
N GLU A 36 1.56 -13.71 15.56
CA GLU A 36 2.26 -12.60 16.21
C GLU A 36 3.02 -11.75 15.17
N PHE A 37 3.73 -12.42 14.25
CA PHE A 37 4.45 -11.77 13.16
C PHE A 37 3.50 -10.97 12.26
N ILE A 38 2.44 -11.57 11.74
CA ILE A 38 1.46 -10.90 10.85
C ILE A 38 0.85 -9.69 11.55
N GLN A 39 0.39 -9.83 12.80
CA GLN A 39 -0.18 -8.71 13.56
C GLN A 39 0.83 -7.59 13.82
N ARG A 40 2.11 -7.92 14.00
CA ARG A 40 3.17 -6.93 14.19
C ARG A 40 3.44 -6.17 12.90
N VAL A 41 3.57 -6.87 11.78
CA VAL A 41 3.84 -6.24 10.49
C VAL A 41 2.64 -5.44 10.00
N GLU A 42 1.42 -5.92 10.21
CA GLU A 42 0.19 -5.17 9.95
C GLU A 42 0.20 -3.83 10.69
N ARG A 43 0.53 -3.85 12.00
CA ARG A 43 0.64 -2.63 12.80
C ARG A 43 1.76 -1.71 12.31
N LEU A 44 2.91 -2.27 11.91
CA LEU A 44 4.01 -1.51 11.36
C LEU A 44 3.59 -0.78 10.08
N VAL A 45 2.92 -1.46 9.14
CA VAL A 45 2.44 -0.88 7.89
C VAL A 45 1.43 0.24 8.16
N LEU A 46 0.45 0.02 9.03
CA LEU A 46 -0.56 1.02 9.37
C LEU A 46 0.05 2.27 10.03
N ASN A 47 0.91 2.07 11.03
CA ASN A 47 1.59 3.18 11.70
C ASN A 47 2.50 3.98 10.77
N THR A 48 3.21 3.29 9.87
CA THR A 48 4.05 3.92 8.85
C THR A 48 3.19 4.75 7.90
N THR A 49 2.07 4.20 7.44
CA THR A 49 1.13 4.89 6.55
C THR A 49 0.54 6.13 7.23
N ASP A 50 0.18 6.05 8.51
CA ASP A 50 -0.35 7.19 9.26
C ASP A 50 0.69 8.31 9.42
N ARG A 51 1.93 7.95 9.74
CA ARG A 51 3.04 8.91 9.80
C ARG A 51 3.26 9.58 8.44
N ALA A 52 3.23 8.81 7.34
CA ALA A 52 3.37 9.37 6.00
C ALA A 52 2.26 10.39 5.70
N LEU A 53 1.01 10.09 6.03
CA LEU A 53 -0.11 11.03 5.87
C LEU A 53 0.00 12.28 6.74
N ILE A 54 0.53 12.16 7.95
CA ILE A 54 0.79 13.33 8.81
C ILE A 54 1.84 14.23 8.15
N ILE A 55 2.90 13.65 7.58
CA ILE A 55 3.94 14.42 6.87
C ILE A 55 3.34 15.12 5.65
N THR A 56 2.52 14.45 4.83
CA THR A 56 1.88 15.09 3.65
C THR A 56 0.99 16.26 4.04
N ARG A 57 0.20 16.13 5.11
CA ARG A 57 -0.60 17.23 5.66
C ARG A 57 0.27 18.41 6.08
N ASN A 58 1.38 18.15 6.77
CA ASN A 58 2.32 19.18 7.21
C ASN A 58 2.98 19.91 6.04
N VAL A 59 3.26 19.21 4.94
CA VAL A 59 3.76 19.82 3.70
C VAL A 59 2.79 20.90 3.22
N TYR A 60 1.49 20.61 3.09
CA TYR A 60 0.52 21.62 2.64
C TYR A 60 0.29 22.76 3.64
N LEU A 61 0.32 22.48 4.94
CA LEU A 61 0.25 23.52 5.97
C LEU A 61 1.43 24.51 5.90
N ASN A 62 2.60 24.07 5.47
CA ASN A 62 3.78 24.94 5.34
C ASN A 62 3.88 25.58 3.96
N LEU A 63 3.60 24.81 2.90
CA LEU A 63 3.63 25.27 1.51
C LEU A 63 2.72 26.50 1.30
N SER A 64 1.52 26.49 1.88
CA SER A 64 0.58 27.60 1.77
C SER A 64 1.11 28.94 2.29
N LYS A 65 2.15 28.93 3.15
CA LYS A 65 2.79 30.14 3.69
C LYS A 65 3.85 30.73 2.75
N GLU A 66 4.42 29.88 1.88
CA GLU A 66 5.52 30.22 0.98
C GLU A 66 5.02 30.47 -0.46
N MET A 67 3.76 30.14 -0.73
CA MET A 67 3.15 30.21 -2.05
C MET A 67 2.73 31.64 -2.43
N PRO A 68 2.99 32.10 -3.66
CA PRO A 68 2.49 33.38 -4.17
C PRO A 68 0.95 33.46 -4.12
N PRO A 69 0.35 34.64 -3.91
CA PRO A 69 -1.11 34.78 -3.73
C PRO A 69 -1.95 34.19 -4.87
N THR A 70 -1.52 34.41 -6.11
CA THR A 70 -2.15 33.90 -7.35
C THR A 70 -2.20 32.38 -7.40
N LEU A 71 -1.09 31.75 -7.03
CA LEU A 71 -0.96 30.29 -7.00
C LEU A 71 -1.68 29.69 -5.79
N LEU A 72 -1.64 30.37 -4.65
CA LEU A 72 -2.37 29.99 -3.44
C LEU A 72 -3.87 29.99 -3.69
N GLU A 73 -4.43 31.06 -4.27
CA GLU A 73 -5.84 31.13 -4.62
C GLU A 73 -6.27 29.96 -5.51
N ALA A 74 -5.45 29.62 -6.52
CA ALA A 74 -5.76 28.56 -7.47
C ALA A 74 -5.62 27.14 -6.91
N THR A 75 -4.86 26.93 -5.83
CA THR A 75 -4.56 25.60 -5.27
C THR A 75 -5.16 25.37 -3.88
N ASN A 76 -5.64 26.43 -3.21
CA ASN A 76 -6.09 26.38 -1.81
C ASN A 76 -7.21 25.36 -1.61
N GLN A 77 -8.23 25.32 -2.47
CA GLN A 77 -9.31 24.36 -2.34
C GLN A 77 -8.81 22.91 -2.41
N THR A 78 -7.89 22.61 -3.33
CA THR A 78 -7.29 21.28 -3.48
C THR A 78 -6.51 20.88 -2.23
N MET A 79 -5.68 21.78 -1.70
CA MET A 79 -4.90 21.53 -0.48
C MET A 79 -5.81 21.34 0.75
N GLN A 80 -6.81 22.20 0.94
CA GLN A 80 -7.74 22.11 2.08
C GLN A 80 -8.58 20.83 2.03
N ASN A 81 -9.12 20.48 0.84
CA ASN A 81 -9.87 19.24 0.65
C ASN A 81 -9.02 18.01 0.97
N TYR A 82 -7.76 18.01 0.53
CA TYR A 82 -6.83 16.92 0.83
C TYR A 82 -6.57 16.80 2.33
N MET A 83 -6.24 17.92 3.00
CA MET A 83 -5.97 17.92 4.44
C MET A 83 -7.17 17.46 5.26
N ALA A 84 -8.39 17.82 4.87
CA ALA A 84 -9.62 17.34 5.51
C ALA A 84 -9.78 15.82 5.37
N GLN A 85 -9.59 15.27 4.15
CA GLN A 85 -9.68 13.81 3.93
C GLN A 85 -8.61 13.03 4.69
N VAL A 86 -7.39 13.59 4.80
CA VAL A 86 -6.34 13.03 5.64
C VAL A 86 -6.74 13.03 7.11
N GLN A 87 -7.29 14.14 7.61
CA GLN A 87 -7.75 14.22 8.98
C GLN A 87 -8.85 13.19 9.28
N ASP A 88 -9.85 13.08 8.40
CA ASP A 88 -10.93 12.10 8.53
C ASP A 88 -10.40 10.66 8.52
N ALA A 89 -9.39 10.36 7.68
CA ALA A 89 -8.76 9.05 7.61
C ALA A 89 -7.90 8.70 8.85
N LEU A 90 -7.36 9.71 9.53
CA LEU A 90 -6.60 9.55 10.78
C LEU A 90 -7.50 9.49 12.01
N ASP A 91 -8.62 10.23 12.03
CA ASP A 91 -9.59 10.28 13.14
C ASP A 91 -10.59 9.12 13.12
N GLY A 92 -10.76 8.48 11.95
CA GLY A 92 -11.68 7.36 11.79
C GLY A 92 -11.44 6.24 12.81
N THR A 93 -12.51 5.74 13.41
CA THR A 93 -12.51 4.63 14.39
C THR A 93 -12.01 3.29 13.84
N SER A 94 -11.72 3.22 12.54
CA SER A 94 -11.21 2.02 11.87
C SER A 94 -9.74 2.25 11.51
N TYR A 95 -8.85 1.92 12.46
CA TYR A 95 -7.39 1.79 12.26
C TYR A 95 -7.03 0.95 11.02
N THR A 96 -7.97 0.14 10.52
CA THR A 96 -7.84 -0.83 9.44
C THR A 96 -8.05 -0.31 8.00
N ASN A 97 -8.37 0.96 7.76
CA ASN A 97 -8.62 1.42 6.37
C ASN A 97 -7.32 1.75 5.60
N PHE A 98 -6.42 0.76 5.49
CA PHE A 98 -5.17 0.84 4.75
C PHE A 98 -5.38 1.30 3.30
N THR A 99 -6.41 0.78 2.62
CA THR A 99 -6.73 1.12 1.23
C THR A 99 -7.02 2.62 1.06
N LEU A 100 -7.85 3.21 1.92
CA LEU A 100 -8.11 4.66 1.90
C LEU A 100 -6.83 5.46 2.11
N LYS A 101 -6.02 5.07 3.11
CA LYS A 101 -4.79 5.76 3.46
C LYS A 101 -3.77 5.71 2.31
N ARG A 102 -3.62 4.55 1.66
CA ARG A 102 -2.78 4.37 0.45
C ARG A 102 -3.27 5.24 -0.71
N ARG A 103 -4.59 5.32 -0.93
CA ARG A 103 -5.19 6.21 -1.94
C ARG A 103 -4.87 7.68 -1.67
N LEU A 104 -4.92 8.12 -0.41
CA LEU A 104 -4.56 9.50 -0.04
C LEU A 104 -3.08 9.80 -0.27
N LEU A 105 -2.17 8.86 0.00
CA LEU A 105 -0.75 9.04 -0.34
C LEU A 105 -0.53 9.19 -1.86
N ARG A 106 -1.29 8.46 -2.68
CA ARG A 106 -1.27 8.62 -4.15
C ARG A 106 -1.84 9.96 -4.59
N GLN A 107 -2.98 10.36 -4.01
CA GLN A 107 -3.61 11.64 -4.32
C GLN A 107 -2.66 12.81 -4.03
N PHE A 108 -1.85 12.74 -2.98
CA PHE A 108 -0.81 13.73 -2.71
C PHE A 108 0.19 13.87 -3.86
N LYS A 109 0.70 12.75 -4.40
CA LYS A 109 1.60 12.75 -5.58
C LYS A 109 0.96 13.47 -6.77
N VAL A 110 -0.29 13.14 -7.07
CA VAL A 110 -1.04 13.71 -8.21
C VAL A 110 -1.28 15.20 -8.01
N ASN A 111 -1.75 15.60 -6.82
CA ASN A 111 -1.98 17.00 -6.48
C ASN A 111 -0.69 17.82 -6.59
N ASN A 112 0.44 17.30 -6.11
CA ASN A 112 1.73 17.98 -6.19
C ASN A 112 2.20 18.21 -7.62
N LEU A 113 2.01 17.21 -8.49
CA LEU A 113 2.28 17.37 -9.92
C LEU A 113 1.42 18.47 -10.53
N GLN A 114 0.12 18.50 -10.22
CA GLN A 114 -0.79 19.52 -10.71
C GLN A 114 -0.42 20.92 -10.21
N ILE A 115 -0.04 21.06 -8.94
CA ILE A 115 0.43 22.32 -8.34
C ILE A 115 1.70 22.80 -9.05
N GLU A 116 2.67 21.92 -9.31
CA GLU A 116 3.91 22.29 -10.01
C GLU A 116 3.65 22.68 -11.48
N LEU A 117 2.77 21.95 -12.18
CA LEU A 117 2.36 22.33 -13.54
C LEU A 117 1.70 23.71 -13.57
N LEU A 118 0.87 24.02 -12.58
CA LEU A 118 0.23 25.33 -12.46
C LEU A 118 1.24 26.42 -12.09
N ARG A 119 2.18 26.13 -11.19
CA ARG A 119 3.28 27.04 -10.85
C ARG A 119 4.10 27.40 -12.09
N ARG A 120 4.43 26.43 -12.95
CA ARG A 120 5.15 26.68 -14.22
C ARG A 120 4.41 27.64 -15.15
N GLN A 121 3.08 27.65 -15.11
CA GLN A 121 2.25 28.52 -15.95
C GLN A 121 2.09 29.92 -15.36
N LEU A 122 1.84 30.01 -14.04
CA LEU A 122 1.51 31.27 -13.37
C LEU A 122 2.75 32.02 -12.87
N GLU A 123 3.76 31.30 -12.39
CA GLU A 123 4.92 31.86 -11.67
C GLU A 123 6.23 31.15 -12.10
N PRO A 124 6.61 31.18 -13.40
CA PRO A 124 7.70 30.37 -13.94
C PRO A 124 9.08 30.66 -13.32
N LEU A 125 9.29 31.87 -12.79
CA LEU A 125 10.55 32.31 -12.18
C LEU A 125 10.73 31.84 -10.73
N GLN A 126 9.68 31.33 -10.09
CA GLN A 126 9.79 30.71 -8.77
C GLN A 126 10.52 29.37 -8.86
N PRO A 127 11.27 28.97 -7.81
CA PRO A 127 11.83 27.63 -7.72
C PRO A 127 10.72 26.57 -7.78
N GLU A 128 11.07 25.41 -8.32
CA GLU A 128 10.20 24.22 -8.30
C GLU A 128 9.91 23.81 -6.87
N PHE A 129 8.67 23.41 -6.61
CA PHE A 129 8.33 22.83 -5.33
C PHE A 129 8.88 21.41 -5.24
N ASN A 130 9.81 21.19 -4.30
CA ASN A 130 10.45 19.90 -4.15
C ASN A 130 9.59 18.98 -3.26
N PHE A 131 8.59 18.32 -3.86
CA PHE A 131 7.60 17.48 -3.16
C PHE A 131 8.00 16.00 -3.03
N GLN A 132 9.29 15.67 -3.09
CA GLN A 132 9.74 14.28 -3.20
C GLN A 132 9.33 13.46 -1.96
N LEU A 133 8.43 12.48 -2.16
CA LEU A 133 8.00 11.54 -1.13
C LEU A 133 9.05 10.48 -0.80
N ILE A 134 9.93 10.13 -1.72
CA ILE A 134 11.16 9.37 -1.45
C ILE A 134 12.18 9.99 -2.38
N SER A 135 13.32 10.42 -1.87
CA SER A 135 14.27 11.16 -2.70
C SER A 135 14.89 10.25 -3.76
N ASP A 136 15.16 10.80 -4.94
CA ASP A 136 15.94 10.07 -5.96
C ASP A 136 17.35 9.72 -5.45
N GLU A 137 17.88 10.53 -4.54
CA GLU A 137 19.15 10.30 -3.85
C GLU A 137 19.08 9.07 -2.94
N PHE A 138 17.93 8.84 -2.29
CA PHE A 138 17.70 7.65 -1.48
C PHE A 138 17.74 6.36 -2.31
N TYR A 139 17.06 6.34 -3.46
CA TYR A 139 17.09 5.17 -4.36
C TYR A 139 18.45 4.91 -5.02
N LYS A 140 19.28 5.95 -5.19
CA LYS A 140 20.57 5.84 -5.89
C LYS A 140 21.77 5.67 -4.96
N SER A 141 21.68 6.18 -3.73
CA SER A 141 22.82 6.31 -2.84
C SER A 141 22.52 6.04 -1.36
N GLU A 142 21.28 5.61 -1.04
CA GLU A 142 20.78 5.39 0.33
C GLU A 142 20.91 6.62 1.24
N LYS A 143 21.23 7.78 0.66
CA LYS A 143 21.37 9.03 1.36
C LYS A 143 19.98 9.50 1.76
N ASN A 144 19.82 9.70 3.05
CA ASN A 144 18.58 10.16 3.63
C ASN A 144 18.49 11.69 3.55
N VAL A 145 17.48 12.21 2.85
CA VAL A 145 17.32 13.64 2.60
C VAL A 145 15.94 14.15 3.03
N THR A 146 14.96 13.26 3.17
CA THR A 146 13.58 13.62 3.52
C THR A 146 13.06 12.91 4.78
N GLU A 147 12.02 13.47 5.41
CA GLU A 147 11.32 12.81 6.51
C GLU A 147 10.73 11.45 6.10
N PHE A 148 10.38 11.29 4.82
CA PHE A 148 9.89 10.04 4.28
C PHE A 148 10.98 9.00 4.07
N ASP A 149 12.20 9.40 3.66
CA ASP A 149 13.35 8.48 3.59
C ASP A 149 13.64 7.88 4.98
N ASN A 150 13.57 8.69 6.03
CA ASN A 150 13.69 8.23 7.43
C ASN A 150 12.58 7.26 7.83
N LEU A 151 11.35 7.58 7.43
CA LEU A 151 10.20 6.74 7.71
C LEU A 151 10.33 5.37 7.01
N TYR A 152 10.79 5.36 5.76
CA TYR A 152 10.99 4.14 4.99
C TYR A 152 12.15 3.28 5.52
N LEU A 153 13.29 3.89 5.90
CA LEU A 153 14.37 3.16 6.57
C LEU A 153 13.91 2.50 7.88
N SER A 154 13.12 3.23 8.68
CA SER A 154 12.57 2.70 9.93
C SER A 154 11.66 1.51 9.67
N PHE A 155 10.78 1.63 8.67
CA PHE A 155 9.93 0.52 8.21
C PHE A 155 10.76 -0.71 7.82
N MET A 156 11.75 -0.55 6.95
CA MET A 156 12.58 -1.67 6.49
C MET A 156 13.33 -2.34 7.65
N SER A 157 13.88 -1.56 8.57
CA SER A 157 14.60 -2.08 9.74
C SER A 157 13.66 -2.84 10.68
N GLU A 158 12.47 -2.31 10.96
CA GLU A 158 11.50 -2.95 11.84
C GLU A 158 10.89 -4.21 11.22
N PHE A 159 10.66 -4.19 9.90
CA PHE A 159 10.20 -5.35 9.13
C PHE A 159 11.26 -6.46 9.18
N ALA A 160 12.52 -6.15 8.84
CA ALA A 160 13.62 -7.11 8.89
C ALA A 160 13.80 -7.72 10.29
N ALA A 161 13.68 -6.91 11.34
CA ALA A 161 13.72 -7.39 12.71
C ALA A 161 12.54 -8.31 13.06
N ALA A 162 11.34 -8.02 12.56
CA ALA A 162 10.17 -8.90 12.75
C ALA A 162 10.35 -10.23 12.00
N SER A 163 10.85 -10.19 10.76
CA SER A 163 11.12 -11.39 9.95
C SER A 163 12.20 -12.26 10.58
N GLN A 164 13.30 -11.67 11.08
CA GLN A 164 14.34 -12.44 11.77
C GLN A 164 13.80 -13.11 13.04
N GLN A 165 12.98 -12.41 13.82
CA GLN A 165 12.36 -12.99 15.01
C GLN A 165 11.40 -14.13 14.71
N LEU A 166 10.70 -14.09 13.56
CA LEU A 166 9.91 -15.22 13.09
C LEU A 166 10.84 -16.40 12.78
N TRP A 167 11.88 -16.19 11.96
CA TRP A 167 12.85 -17.23 11.61
C TRP A 167 13.48 -17.92 12.82
N ASP A 168 13.84 -17.16 13.85
CA ASP A 168 14.47 -17.68 15.08
C ASP A 168 13.53 -18.58 15.91
N ARG A 169 12.21 -18.50 15.69
CA ARG A 169 11.19 -19.19 16.50
C ARG A 169 10.47 -20.32 15.76
N LEU A 170 10.66 -20.43 14.44
CA LEU A 170 10.00 -21.45 13.63
C LEU A 170 10.56 -22.84 13.89
N SER A 171 9.67 -23.83 13.93
CA SER A 171 10.02 -25.25 13.98
C SER A 171 10.10 -25.84 12.56
N GLU A 172 10.93 -26.87 12.33
CA GLU A 172 11.09 -27.52 11.01
C GLU A 172 9.76 -27.87 10.32
N PRO A 173 8.75 -28.47 11.00
CA PRO A 173 7.46 -28.76 10.38
C PRO A 173 6.70 -27.51 9.94
N THR A 174 6.84 -26.39 10.66
CA THR A 174 6.19 -25.12 10.30
C THR A 174 6.84 -24.47 9.08
N VAL A 175 8.14 -24.71 8.86
CA VAL A 175 8.85 -24.19 7.68
C VAL A 175 8.28 -24.77 6.39
N GLU A 176 8.01 -26.08 6.35
CA GLU A 176 7.43 -26.73 5.18
C GLU A 176 6.00 -26.25 4.89
N GLU A 177 5.19 -26.03 5.94
CA GLU A 177 3.81 -25.54 5.78
C GLU A 177 3.71 -24.08 5.34
N GLN A 178 4.73 -23.26 5.62
CA GLN A 178 4.75 -21.82 5.36
C GLN A 178 5.77 -21.41 4.30
N GLN A 179 6.16 -22.35 3.43
CA GLN A 179 7.26 -22.17 2.48
C GLN A 179 7.11 -20.90 1.61
N GLU A 180 5.94 -20.64 1.04
CA GLU A 180 5.69 -19.47 0.16
C GLU A 180 5.95 -18.13 0.87
N LEU A 181 5.47 -17.98 2.11
CA LEU A 181 5.70 -16.79 2.91
C LEU A 181 7.19 -16.61 3.21
N LEU A 182 7.86 -17.71 3.57
CA LEU A 182 9.26 -17.71 3.95
C LEU A 182 10.19 -17.44 2.76
N GLU A 183 9.84 -17.93 1.57
CA GLU A 183 10.50 -17.59 0.31
C GLU A 183 10.39 -16.09 0.03
N LEU A 184 9.20 -15.50 0.14
CA LEU A 184 9.03 -14.06 -0.05
C LEU A 184 9.83 -13.23 0.97
N LEU A 185 9.86 -13.64 2.25
CA LEU A 185 10.67 -12.97 3.27
C LEU A 185 12.17 -13.08 2.98
N ASP A 186 12.63 -14.22 2.48
CA ASP A 186 14.02 -14.43 2.08
C ASP A 186 14.39 -13.57 0.86
N GLU A 187 13.52 -13.49 -0.14
CA GLU A 187 13.68 -12.59 -1.30
C GLU A 187 13.78 -11.12 -0.87
N ILE A 188 12.86 -10.66 -0.01
CA ILE A 188 12.90 -9.30 0.57
C ILE A 188 14.24 -9.05 1.27
N SER A 189 14.76 -10.03 2.02
CA SER A 189 16.00 -9.88 2.78
C SER A 189 17.23 -9.74 1.88
N LYS A 190 17.25 -10.45 0.75
CA LYS A 190 18.39 -10.51 -0.18
C LYS A 190 18.39 -9.37 -1.20
N GLU A 191 17.21 -8.84 -1.55
CA GLU A 191 17.10 -7.76 -2.54
C GLU A 191 17.80 -6.48 -2.06
N GLN A 192 18.73 -6.01 -2.90
CA GLN A 192 19.57 -4.82 -2.68
C GLN A 192 19.03 -3.60 -3.42
N GLN A 193 18.31 -3.81 -4.52
CA GLN A 193 17.69 -2.73 -5.29
C GLN A 193 16.41 -2.30 -4.59
N LEU A 194 16.43 -1.12 -3.97
CA LEU A 194 15.30 -0.57 -3.23
C LEU A 194 13.98 -0.54 -4.02
N ARG A 195 14.03 -0.32 -5.34
CA ARG A 195 12.83 -0.35 -6.19
C ARG A 195 12.20 -1.73 -6.31
N GLU A 196 13.01 -2.77 -6.46
CA GLU A 196 12.50 -4.15 -6.51
C GLU A 196 12.07 -4.61 -5.12
N LYS A 197 12.80 -4.19 -4.08
CA LYS A 197 12.42 -4.44 -2.68
C LYS A 197 11.06 -3.85 -2.33
N ASP A 198 10.73 -2.67 -2.86
CA ASP A 198 9.44 -2.02 -2.66
C ASP A 198 8.28 -2.85 -3.25
N LYS A 199 8.49 -3.46 -4.42
CA LYS A 199 7.50 -4.35 -5.04
C LYS A 199 7.26 -5.59 -4.18
N LEU A 200 8.33 -6.18 -3.63
CA LEU A 200 8.23 -7.35 -2.76
C LEU A 200 7.49 -7.01 -1.45
N TYR A 201 7.69 -5.81 -0.88
CA TYR A 201 6.88 -5.35 0.25
C TYR A 201 5.40 -5.19 -0.14
N ASP A 202 5.10 -4.62 -1.30
CA ASP A 202 3.73 -4.47 -1.79
C ASP A 202 3.05 -5.83 -2.01
N GLU A 203 3.77 -6.80 -2.55
CA GLU A 203 3.33 -8.19 -2.72
C GLU A 203 3.00 -8.83 -1.36
N PHE A 204 3.92 -8.74 -0.40
CA PHE A 204 3.71 -9.25 0.95
C PHE A 204 2.45 -8.66 1.59
N ILE A 205 2.29 -7.33 1.49
CA ILE A 205 1.15 -6.62 2.08
C ILE A 205 -0.17 -7.09 1.45
N ALA A 206 -0.20 -7.26 0.13
CA ALA A 206 -1.39 -7.68 -0.62
C ALA A 206 -1.76 -9.15 -0.34
N MET A 207 -0.77 -10.04 -0.26
CA MET A 207 -1.00 -11.47 -0.06
C MET A 207 -1.36 -11.80 1.39
N TYR A 208 -0.71 -11.14 2.37
CA TYR A 208 -0.75 -11.61 3.76
C TYR A 208 -1.39 -10.66 4.77
N LEU A 209 -1.50 -9.35 4.50
CA LEU A 209 -1.97 -8.37 5.49
C LEU A 209 -3.36 -7.82 5.19
N PHE A 210 -3.53 -7.22 4.01
CA PHE A 210 -4.78 -6.57 3.62
C PHE A 210 -5.26 -7.18 2.32
N LYS A 211 -6.47 -7.75 2.32
CA LYS A 211 -7.14 -8.13 1.08
C LYS A 211 -7.47 -6.86 0.31
N ILE A 212 -6.58 -6.46 -0.58
CA ILE A 212 -6.84 -5.39 -1.52
C ILE A 212 -7.78 -6.01 -2.56
N GLU A 213 -9.02 -5.55 -2.63
CA GLU A 213 -9.86 -5.86 -3.79
C GLU A 213 -9.13 -5.28 -5.00
N GLU A 214 -8.58 -6.14 -5.87
CA GLU A 214 -7.96 -5.72 -7.11
C GLU A 214 -9.03 -5.07 -7.99
N ASN A 215 -9.18 -3.76 -7.86
CA ASN A 215 -9.81 -2.97 -8.88
C ASN A 215 -8.76 -2.91 -10.00
N GLU A 216 -8.91 -3.74 -11.05
CA GLU A 216 -7.95 -3.86 -12.17
C GLU A 216 -7.50 -2.50 -12.75
N GLN A 217 -8.33 -1.47 -12.62
CA GLN A 217 -8.05 -0.11 -13.06
C GLN A 217 -7.09 0.64 -12.12
N GLU A 218 -7.17 0.41 -10.81
CA GLU A 218 -6.20 0.93 -9.82
C GLU A 218 -4.89 0.12 -9.83
N ALA A 219 -4.95 -1.18 -10.18
CA ALA A 219 -3.78 -2.06 -10.34
C ALA A 219 -2.94 -1.77 -11.59
N LYS A 220 -3.55 -1.28 -12.68
CA LYS A 220 -2.81 -0.87 -13.88
C LYS A 220 -2.11 0.48 -13.75
N GLU A 221 -2.55 1.34 -12.83
CA GLU A 221 -1.85 2.57 -12.47
C GLU A 221 -0.80 2.35 -11.35
N LEU A 222 -0.68 1.11 -10.86
CA LEU A 222 0.23 0.67 -9.80
C LEU A 222 1.59 0.14 -10.34
N TYR A 223 1.73 -0.10 -11.64
CA TYR A 223 2.95 -0.61 -12.30
C TYR A 223 3.55 0.38 -13.29
#